data_AF-A0A7C7UEI7-F1
#
_entry.id   AF-A0A7C7UEI7-F1
#
_cell.length_a   1.000
_cell.length_b   1.000
_cell.length_c   1.000
_cell.angle_alpha   90.00
_cell.angle_beta   90.00
_cell.angle_gamma   90.00
#
_symmetry.space_group_name_H-M   'P 1'
#
loop_
_entity.id
_entity.type
_entity.pdbx_description
1 polymer ?
#
loop_
_entity_poly.entity_id
_entity_poly.type
_entity_poly.pdbx_seq_one_letter_code
_entity_poly.pdbx_strand_id
1 'polypeptide(L)'
;MYLLAGILDWKRGWGVKKETFNMLKTLRKYGVETWFRLGDRDLATHLYRTRLMAQGLKLAEATQKLAEGLRVKARIIPATNSPLQTYIKTADSGVIHLQEFWVKMKAKPKVLGVEYRGARKAKPAPGVTQAIRKAEAVIIPPANPITSIGPTLAIPAVKEALKRAEAPVIAVSPLIGGKPFSGPAGKLMEGLGLKPSTLTIAQLYREFLDILVVDRVDTKLKEQIENLDVKCMI
;
A
#
# COMPACT_ATOMS: atom_id res chain seq x y z
N MET A 1 2.16 -10.00 -6.40
CA MET A 1 2.21 -11.00 -7.48
C MET A 1 3.63 -11.56 -7.68
N TYR A 2 4.62 -10.77 -8.11
CA TYR A 2 5.98 -11.27 -8.37
C TYR A 2 6.66 -11.97 -7.18
N LEU A 3 6.46 -11.45 -5.96
CA LEU A 3 6.91 -12.09 -4.73
C LEU A 3 6.41 -13.53 -4.62
N LEU A 4 5.08 -13.70 -4.73
CA LEU A 4 4.40 -14.99 -4.59
C LEU A 4 4.70 -15.95 -5.76
N ALA A 5 5.11 -15.42 -6.90
CA ALA A 5 5.56 -16.20 -8.05
C ALA A 5 7.06 -16.57 -7.98
N GLY A 6 7.80 -16.14 -6.95
CA GLY A 6 9.23 -16.42 -6.80
C GLY A 6 10.13 -15.72 -7.82
N ILE A 7 9.66 -14.62 -8.42
CA ILE A 7 10.38 -13.88 -9.47
C ILE A 7 10.69 -12.43 -9.10
N LEU A 8 10.39 -12.00 -7.87
CA LEU A 8 10.79 -10.68 -7.37
C LEU A 8 12.31 -10.51 -7.37
N ASP A 9 12.79 -9.33 -7.74
CA ASP A 9 14.18 -8.93 -7.50
C ASP A 9 14.37 -8.47 -6.05
N TRP A 10 14.91 -9.36 -5.22
CA TRP A 10 15.20 -9.09 -3.81
C TRP A 10 16.28 -8.02 -3.59
N LYS A 11 17.24 -7.87 -4.52
CA LYS A 11 18.32 -6.87 -4.37
C LYS A 11 17.77 -5.45 -4.53
N ARG A 12 16.82 -5.26 -5.45
CA ARG A 12 16.14 -3.97 -5.63
C ARG A 12 14.96 -3.78 -4.67
N GLY A 13 14.37 -4.88 -4.19
CA GLY A 13 13.14 -4.88 -3.40
C GLY A 13 11.87 -4.69 -4.24
N TRP A 14 11.99 -4.58 -5.57
CA TRP A 14 10.88 -4.40 -6.51
C TRP A 14 11.27 -4.86 -7.93
N GLY A 15 10.26 -5.10 -8.77
CA GLY A 15 10.44 -5.56 -10.14
C GLY A 15 10.80 -7.03 -10.28
N VAL A 16 11.06 -7.47 -11.51
CA VAL A 16 11.34 -8.88 -11.84
C VAL A 16 12.85 -9.16 -11.76
N LYS A 17 13.26 -10.35 -11.31
CA LYS A 17 14.68 -10.79 -11.31
C LYS A 17 15.22 -10.91 -12.74
N LYS A 18 16.53 -10.63 -12.92
CA LYS A 18 17.22 -10.65 -14.22
C LYS A 18 16.52 -9.74 -15.25
N GLU A 19 16.21 -8.53 -14.83
CA GLU A 19 15.52 -7.52 -15.65
C GLU A 19 16.50 -6.76 -16.55
N THR A 20 16.01 -6.31 -17.71
CA THR A 20 16.68 -5.37 -18.60
C THR A 20 15.90 -4.06 -18.68
N PHE A 21 16.55 -2.99 -19.13
CA PHE A 21 15.95 -1.65 -19.23
C PHE A 21 16.19 -1.04 -20.61
N ASN A 22 16.16 -1.87 -21.66
CA ASN A 22 16.49 -1.46 -23.01
C ASN A 22 15.45 -0.47 -23.54
N MET A 23 14.17 -0.70 -23.24
CA MET A 23 13.09 0.22 -23.61
C MET A 23 13.33 1.62 -23.04
N LEU A 24 13.62 1.76 -21.73
CA LEU A 24 13.92 3.06 -21.14
C LEU A 24 15.18 3.69 -21.72
N LYS A 25 16.21 2.88 -22.00
CA LYS A 25 17.47 3.37 -22.59
C LYS A 25 17.21 3.99 -23.97
N THR A 26 16.31 3.40 -24.74
CA THR A 26 15.87 3.92 -26.04
C THR A 26 14.99 5.17 -25.88
N LEU A 27 14.00 5.15 -24.99
CA LEU A 27 13.15 6.33 -24.72
C LEU A 27 13.96 7.58 -24.34
N ARG A 28 15.02 7.40 -23.56
CA ARG A 28 15.93 8.49 -23.22
C ARG A 28 16.61 9.12 -24.45
N LYS A 29 16.92 8.33 -25.48
CA LYS A 29 17.48 8.87 -26.74
C LYS A 29 16.48 9.73 -27.50
N TYR A 30 15.18 9.50 -27.29
CA TYR A 30 14.11 10.32 -27.85
C TYR A 30 13.74 11.53 -26.97
N GLY A 31 14.50 11.81 -25.90
CA GLY A 31 14.24 12.94 -25.01
C GLY A 31 13.11 12.71 -23.99
N VAL A 32 12.59 11.49 -23.87
CA VAL A 32 11.55 11.16 -22.89
C VAL A 32 12.15 10.99 -21.50
N GLU A 33 11.52 11.61 -20.49
CA GLU A 33 11.92 11.41 -19.09
C GLU A 33 11.73 9.95 -18.66
N THR A 34 12.78 9.34 -18.09
CA THR A 34 12.76 7.95 -17.62
C THR A 34 13.03 7.83 -16.11
N TRP A 35 12.50 8.76 -15.31
CA TRP A 35 12.72 8.77 -13.85
C TRP A 35 12.04 7.58 -13.15
N PHE A 36 10.93 7.07 -13.71
CA PHE A 36 10.29 5.85 -13.24
C PHE A 36 10.93 4.63 -13.93
N ARG A 37 11.60 3.79 -13.15
CA ARG A 37 12.34 2.63 -13.68
C ARG A 37 11.39 1.46 -13.98
N LEU A 38 10.84 1.44 -15.18
CA LEU A 38 10.10 0.31 -15.74
C LEU A 38 11.02 -0.66 -16.51
N GLY A 39 11.12 -1.90 -16.06
CA GLY A 39 11.91 -2.94 -16.73
C GLY A 39 11.21 -3.54 -17.95
N ASP A 40 11.94 -4.23 -18.82
CA ASP A 40 11.39 -4.81 -20.05
C ASP A 40 10.43 -5.98 -19.76
N ARG A 41 10.75 -6.85 -18.78
CA ARG A 41 9.84 -7.92 -18.32
C ARG A 41 8.68 -7.35 -17.53
N ASP A 42 8.92 -6.35 -16.69
CA ASP A 42 7.85 -5.66 -15.97
C ASP A 42 6.87 -4.97 -16.94
N LEU A 43 7.36 -4.39 -18.03
CA LEU A 43 6.53 -3.80 -19.09
C LEU A 43 5.57 -4.84 -19.71
N ALA A 44 5.97 -6.11 -19.84
CA ALA A 44 5.07 -7.16 -20.36
C ALA A 44 3.80 -7.32 -19.52
N THR A 45 3.92 -7.28 -18.19
CA THR A 45 2.76 -7.27 -17.28
C THR A 45 1.87 -6.06 -17.51
N HIS A 46 2.47 -4.88 -17.69
CA HIS A 46 1.72 -3.65 -17.92
C HIS A 46 0.96 -3.68 -19.25
N LEU A 47 1.62 -4.12 -20.33
CA LEU A 47 1.00 -4.24 -21.66
C LEU A 47 -0.15 -5.24 -21.65
N TYR A 48 0.04 -6.42 -21.05
CA TYR A 48 -1.01 -7.43 -21.00
C TYR A 48 -2.19 -6.99 -20.13
N ARG A 49 -1.95 -6.40 -18.95
CA ARG A 49 -3.01 -5.79 -18.12
C ARG A 49 -3.80 -4.76 -18.90
N THR A 50 -3.11 -3.83 -19.56
CA THR A 50 -3.74 -2.76 -20.35
C THR A 50 -4.58 -3.33 -21.49
N ARG A 51 -4.08 -4.35 -22.20
CA ARG A 51 -4.84 -5.07 -23.24
C ARG A 51 -6.11 -5.70 -22.68
N LEU A 52 -6.03 -6.44 -21.57
CA LEU A 52 -7.20 -7.08 -20.96
C LEU A 52 -8.25 -6.04 -20.55
N MET A 53 -7.82 -4.92 -19.95
CA MET A 53 -8.73 -3.85 -19.56
C MET A 53 -9.37 -3.13 -20.75
N ALA A 54 -8.62 -2.95 -21.84
CA ALA A 54 -9.16 -2.41 -23.11
C ALA A 54 -10.20 -3.34 -23.75
N GLN A 55 -10.15 -4.65 -23.46
CA GLN A 55 -11.14 -5.64 -23.87
C GLN A 55 -12.37 -5.71 -22.93
N GLY A 56 -12.48 -4.79 -21.96
CA GLY A 56 -13.64 -4.66 -21.07
C GLY A 56 -13.48 -5.33 -19.71
N LEU A 57 -12.40 -6.08 -19.47
CA LEU A 57 -12.16 -6.69 -18.15
C LEU A 57 -11.86 -5.60 -17.11
N LYS A 58 -12.35 -5.83 -15.89
CA LYS A 58 -12.03 -5.02 -14.72
C LYS A 58 -10.65 -5.39 -14.17
N LEU A 59 -10.07 -4.49 -13.36
CA LEU A 59 -8.73 -4.67 -12.80
C LEU A 59 -8.58 -5.97 -11.99
N ALA A 60 -9.61 -6.37 -11.23
CA ALA A 60 -9.63 -7.63 -10.49
C ALA A 60 -9.51 -8.85 -11.41
N GLU A 61 -10.24 -8.87 -12.53
CA GLU A 61 -10.22 -9.96 -13.52
C GLU A 61 -8.87 -10.02 -14.26
N ALA A 62 -8.33 -8.86 -14.64
CA ALA A 62 -7.00 -8.78 -15.23
C ALA A 62 -5.91 -9.26 -14.25
N THR A 63 -6.04 -8.91 -12.97
CA THR A 63 -5.13 -9.36 -11.89
C THR A 63 -5.18 -10.86 -11.72
N GLN A 64 -6.37 -11.47 -11.76
CA GLN A 64 -6.54 -12.91 -11.69
C GLN A 64 -5.83 -13.62 -12.86
N LYS A 65 -6.05 -13.17 -14.11
CA LYS A 65 -5.38 -13.75 -15.29
C LYS A 65 -3.86 -13.66 -15.22
N LEU A 66 -3.33 -12.54 -14.72
CA LEU A 66 -1.89 -12.36 -14.52
C LEU A 66 -1.35 -13.30 -13.43
N ALA A 67 -2.07 -13.43 -12.32
CA ALA A 67 -1.70 -14.33 -11.23
C ALA A 67 -1.70 -15.80 -11.67
N GLU A 68 -2.70 -16.22 -12.45
CA GLU A 68 -2.79 -17.56 -13.06
C GLU A 68 -1.62 -17.83 -14.00
N GLY A 69 -1.29 -16.89 -14.91
CA GLY A 69 -0.15 -16.99 -15.81
C GLY A 69 1.19 -17.13 -15.08
N LEU A 70 1.29 -16.58 -13.87
CA LEU A 70 2.47 -16.68 -13.00
C LEU A 70 2.37 -17.82 -11.97
N ARG A 71 1.32 -18.66 -12.04
CA ARG A 71 1.07 -19.79 -11.13
C ARG A 71 1.03 -19.39 -9.65
N VAL A 72 0.55 -18.18 -9.35
CA VAL A 72 0.36 -17.73 -7.97
C VAL A 72 -0.87 -18.42 -7.38
N LYS A 73 -0.66 -19.19 -6.30
CA LYS A 73 -1.74 -19.93 -5.61
C LYS A 73 -2.65 -19.03 -4.77
N ALA A 74 -2.10 -17.94 -4.21
CA ALA A 74 -2.87 -17.05 -3.36
C ALA A 74 -3.85 -16.19 -4.18
N ARG A 75 -5.04 -15.93 -3.64
CA ARG A 75 -6.02 -15.03 -4.25
C ARG A 75 -5.58 -13.58 -4.05
N ILE A 76 -5.18 -12.91 -5.13
CA ILE A 76 -4.82 -11.48 -5.11
C ILE A 76 -6.01 -10.67 -5.61
N ILE A 77 -6.59 -9.85 -4.74
CA ILE A 77 -7.72 -8.97 -5.08
C ILE A 77 -7.27 -7.51 -4.93
N PRO A 78 -7.34 -6.67 -5.98
CA PRO A 78 -7.21 -5.22 -5.82
C PRO A 78 -8.26 -4.68 -4.85
N ALA A 79 -7.95 -3.63 -4.09
CA ALA A 79 -8.93 -3.05 -3.16
C ALA A 79 -10.21 -2.57 -3.86
N THR A 80 -10.09 -2.05 -5.08
CA THR A 80 -11.19 -1.56 -5.90
C THR A 80 -10.89 -1.74 -7.40
N ASN A 81 -11.95 -1.81 -8.21
CA ASN A 81 -11.85 -1.67 -9.67
C ASN A 81 -11.93 -0.20 -10.13
N SER A 82 -12.34 0.71 -9.24
CA SER A 82 -12.45 2.14 -9.53
C SER A 82 -11.06 2.80 -9.52
N PRO A 83 -10.85 3.88 -10.29
CA PRO A 83 -9.66 4.70 -10.15
C PRO A 83 -9.56 5.27 -8.73
N LEU A 84 -8.46 4.94 -8.04
CA LEU A 84 -8.14 5.45 -6.71
C LEU A 84 -6.63 5.77 -6.68
N GLN A 85 -6.30 7.05 -6.52
CA GLN A 85 -4.92 7.54 -6.65
C GLN A 85 -4.54 8.40 -5.45
N THR A 86 -3.31 8.22 -4.97
CA THR A 86 -2.77 8.97 -3.83
C THR A 86 -1.94 10.15 -4.32
N TYR A 87 -2.30 11.35 -3.86
CA TYR A 87 -1.60 12.59 -4.12
C TYR A 87 -1.07 13.20 -2.82
N ILE A 88 0.07 13.86 -2.89
CA ILE A 88 0.75 14.49 -1.76
C ILE A 88 0.71 16.00 -1.98
N LYS A 89 0.15 16.74 -1.02
CA LYS A 89 0.25 18.20 -0.97
C LYS A 89 1.63 18.54 -0.41
N THR A 90 2.38 19.37 -1.12
CA THR A 90 3.71 19.80 -0.69
C THR A 90 3.79 21.31 -0.58
N ALA A 91 4.75 21.80 0.20
CA ALA A 91 4.96 23.24 0.36
C ALA A 91 5.40 23.93 -0.94
N ASP A 92 6.29 23.27 -1.70
CA ASP A 92 7.05 23.93 -2.76
C ASP A 92 6.81 23.32 -4.16
N SER A 93 5.95 22.32 -4.29
CA SER A 93 5.69 21.62 -5.56
C SER A 93 4.20 21.40 -5.84
N GLY A 94 3.32 22.05 -5.08
CA GLY A 94 1.87 21.89 -5.20
C GLY A 94 1.40 20.48 -4.84
N VAL A 95 0.39 19.98 -5.57
CA VAL A 95 -0.19 18.66 -5.34
C VAL A 95 0.30 17.67 -6.39
N ILE A 96 1.13 16.72 -6.00
CA ILE A 96 1.83 15.79 -6.90
C ILE A 96 1.45 14.34 -6.64
N HIS A 97 1.56 13.49 -7.67
CA HIS A 97 1.28 12.05 -7.51
C HIS A 97 2.30 11.39 -6.58
N LEU A 98 1.88 10.39 -5.80
CA LEU A 98 2.76 9.69 -4.83
C LEU A 98 4.06 9.18 -5.45
N GLN A 99 4.02 8.66 -6.68
CA GLN A 99 5.22 8.17 -7.35
C GLN A 99 6.20 9.29 -7.71
N GLU A 100 5.71 10.48 -8.05
CA GLU A 100 6.58 11.63 -8.28
C GLU A 100 7.20 12.11 -6.96
N PHE A 101 6.39 12.22 -5.91
CA PHE A 101 6.89 12.59 -4.58
C PHE A 101 7.98 11.62 -4.09
N TRP A 102 7.72 10.31 -4.14
CA TRP A 102 8.60 9.30 -3.57
C TRP A 102 9.77 8.94 -4.49
N VAL A 103 9.51 8.64 -5.76
CA VAL A 103 10.53 8.13 -6.68
C VAL A 103 11.28 9.26 -7.37
N LYS A 104 10.57 10.20 -8.01
CA LYS A 104 11.20 11.32 -8.74
C LYS A 104 11.91 12.27 -7.77
N MET A 105 11.21 12.68 -6.71
CA MET A 105 11.67 13.72 -5.78
C MET A 105 12.31 13.17 -4.49
N LYS A 106 12.41 11.84 -4.34
CA LYS A 106 13.03 11.17 -3.18
C LYS A 106 12.44 11.59 -1.83
N ALA A 107 11.14 11.87 -1.79
CA ALA A 107 10.42 12.47 -0.66
C ALA A 107 11.11 13.71 -0.07
N LYS A 108 11.81 14.51 -0.87
CA LYS A 108 12.44 15.77 -0.41
C LYS A 108 11.44 16.87 -0.08
N PRO A 109 10.39 17.14 -0.88
CA PRO A 109 9.44 18.21 -0.57
C PRO A 109 8.80 18.05 0.81
N LYS A 110 8.54 19.15 1.52
CA LYS A 110 7.82 19.12 2.79
C LYS A 110 6.35 18.73 2.55
N VAL A 111 5.85 17.75 3.31
CA VAL A 111 4.46 17.28 3.21
C VAL A 111 3.55 18.22 4.00
N LEU A 112 2.44 18.62 3.40
CA LEU A 112 1.38 19.42 4.02
C LEU A 112 0.02 18.70 4.08
N GLY A 113 -0.10 17.56 3.40
CA GLY A 113 -1.35 16.80 3.34
C GLY A 113 -1.30 15.64 2.35
N VAL A 114 -2.31 14.77 2.42
CA VAL A 114 -2.48 13.62 1.52
C VAL A 114 -3.92 13.57 1.02
N GLU A 115 -4.10 13.34 -0.27
CA GLU A 115 -5.41 13.18 -0.92
C GLU A 115 -5.56 11.78 -1.51
N TYR A 116 -6.68 11.12 -1.21
CA TYR A 116 -7.08 9.86 -1.88
C TYR A 116 -8.16 10.16 -2.91
N ARG A 117 -7.73 10.56 -4.11
CA ARG A 117 -8.65 10.94 -5.20
C ARG A 117 -9.41 9.71 -5.69
N GLY A 118 -10.74 9.80 -5.69
CA GLY A 118 -11.64 8.71 -6.06
C GLY A 118 -12.14 7.84 -4.89
N ALA A 119 -11.51 7.91 -3.71
CA ALA A 119 -11.79 6.99 -2.61
C ALA A 119 -13.25 6.99 -2.13
N ARG A 120 -13.87 8.18 -1.96
CA ARG A 120 -15.27 8.31 -1.51
C ARG A 120 -16.29 7.65 -2.44
N LYS A 121 -15.98 7.57 -3.75
CA LYS A 121 -16.86 6.97 -4.78
C LYS A 121 -16.48 5.53 -5.12
N ALA A 122 -15.31 5.07 -4.69
CA ALA A 122 -14.80 3.74 -5.00
C ALA A 122 -15.66 2.67 -4.31
N LYS A 123 -15.91 1.58 -5.02
CA LYS A 123 -16.54 0.37 -4.46
C LYS A 123 -15.47 -0.70 -4.27
N PRO A 124 -15.52 -1.52 -3.20
CA PRO A 124 -14.61 -2.65 -3.06
C PRO A 124 -14.68 -3.55 -4.29
N ALA A 125 -13.54 -4.11 -4.73
CA ALA A 125 -13.56 -5.08 -5.83
C ALA A 125 -14.32 -6.36 -5.41
N PRO A 126 -14.85 -7.14 -6.37
CA PRO A 126 -15.54 -8.39 -6.07
C PRO A 126 -14.70 -9.32 -5.17
N GLY A 127 -15.27 -9.72 -4.04
CA GLY A 127 -14.64 -10.61 -3.06
C GLY A 127 -13.88 -9.93 -1.93
N VAL A 128 -13.62 -8.61 -1.97
CA VAL A 128 -12.86 -7.92 -0.90
C VAL A 128 -13.58 -8.00 0.46
N THR A 129 -14.82 -7.51 0.54
CA THR A 129 -15.58 -7.51 1.80
C THR A 129 -16.00 -8.90 2.23
N GLN A 130 -16.25 -9.80 1.27
CA GLN A 130 -16.52 -11.21 1.56
C GLN A 130 -15.31 -11.89 2.18
N ALA A 131 -14.09 -11.60 1.69
CA ALA A 131 -12.87 -12.16 2.25
C ALA A 131 -12.66 -11.69 3.69
N ILE A 132 -12.90 -10.40 3.99
CA ILE A 132 -12.84 -9.86 5.36
C ILE A 132 -13.84 -10.59 6.27
N ARG A 133 -15.11 -10.67 5.85
CA ARG A 133 -16.17 -11.28 6.67
C ARG A 133 -15.97 -12.78 6.92
N LYS A 134 -15.39 -13.51 5.97
CA LYS A 134 -15.19 -14.97 6.06
C LYS A 134 -13.81 -15.35 6.60
N ALA A 135 -12.95 -14.38 6.88
CA ALA A 135 -11.60 -14.67 7.36
C ALA A 135 -11.67 -15.24 8.78
N GLU A 136 -10.71 -16.10 9.13
CA GLU A 136 -10.46 -16.52 10.52
C GLU A 136 -9.61 -15.49 11.28
N ALA A 137 -8.87 -14.65 10.54
CA ALA A 137 -8.17 -13.48 11.04
C ALA A 137 -7.88 -12.51 9.89
N VAL A 138 -7.87 -11.21 10.17
CA VAL A 138 -7.49 -10.17 9.20
C VAL A 138 -6.16 -9.55 9.61
N ILE A 139 -5.13 -9.68 8.78
CA ILE A 139 -3.80 -9.15 9.07
C ILE A 139 -3.52 -7.88 8.25
N ILE A 140 -3.32 -6.76 8.94
CA ILE A 140 -2.77 -5.53 8.37
C ILE A 140 -1.24 -5.62 8.43
N PRO A 141 -0.53 -5.70 7.29
CA PRO A 141 0.92 -5.86 7.26
C PRO A 141 1.64 -4.59 7.76
N PRO A 142 2.94 -4.68 8.11
CA PRO A 142 3.75 -3.54 8.55
C PRO A 142 4.11 -2.63 7.36
N ALA A 143 3.10 -1.99 6.78
CA ALA A 143 3.21 -1.09 5.64
C ALA A 143 2.86 0.36 6.06
N ASN A 144 3.16 1.32 5.18
CA ASN A 144 2.91 2.73 5.46
C ASN A 144 1.41 2.98 5.75
N PRO A 145 1.05 3.48 6.95
CA PRO A 145 -0.35 3.63 7.34
C PRO A 145 -1.08 4.68 6.52
N ILE A 146 -0.35 5.65 5.96
CA ILE A 146 -0.90 6.75 5.18
C ILE A 146 -1.03 6.36 3.70
N THR A 147 0.02 5.85 3.08
CA THR A 147 0.05 5.68 1.61
C THR A 147 -0.05 4.24 1.12
N SER A 148 0.10 3.24 2.00
CA SER A 148 -0.10 1.83 1.63
C SER A 148 -1.41 1.28 2.15
N ILE A 149 -1.70 1.45 3.45
CA ILE A 149 -2.95 0.97 4.07
C ILE A 149 -4.07 2.02 3.93
N GLY A 150 -3.76 3.29 4.17
CA GLY A 150 -4.69 4.41 4.12
C GLY A 150 -5.58 4.48 2.87
N PRO A 151 -5.08 4.31 1.64
CA PRO A 151 -5.93 4.37 0.43
C PRO A 151 -6.98 3.26 0.39
N THR A 152 -6.68 2.08 0.93
CA THR A 152 -7.63 0.96 1.03
C THR A 152 -8.69 1.24 2.09
N LEU A 153 -8.29 1.77 3.26
CA LEU A 153 -9.21 2.17 4.33
C LEU A 153 -10.07 3.39 3.96
N ALA A 154 -9.62 4.21 3.00
CA ALA A 154 -10.39 5.34 2.50
C ALA A 154 -11.60 4.91 1.65
N ILE A 155 -11.71 3.63 1.28
CA ILE A 155 -12.92 3.04 0.68
C ILE A 155 -13.91 2.74 1.81
N PRO A 156 -15.05 3.45 1.92
CA PRO A 156 -15.92 3.35 3.09
C PRO A 156 -16.37 1.92 3.40
N ALA A 157 -16.79 1.17 2.37
CA ALA A 157 -17.26 -0.20 2.55
C ALA A 157 -16.15 -1.20 2.95
N VAL A 158 -14.87 -0.90 2.72
CA VAL A 158 -13.77 -1.71 3.24
C VAL A 158 -13.60 -1.44 4.74
N LYS A 159 -13.57 -0.17 5.14
CA LYS A 159 -13.45 0.21 6.55
C LYS A 159 -14.62 -0.34 7.37
N GLU A 160 -15.85 -0.22 6.87
CA GLU A 160 -17.03 -0.78 7.54
C GLU A 160 -17.02 -2.31 7.60
N ALA A 161 -16.43 -2.99 6.61
CA ALA A 161 -16.26 -4.45 6.68
C ALA A 161 -15.27 -4.86 7.78
N LEU A 162 -14.20 -4.08 8.00
CA LEU A 162 -13.25 -4.34 9.10
C LEU A 162 -13.88 -4.13 10.47
N LYS A 163 -14.64 -3.03 10.65
CA LYS A 163 -15.36 -2.76 11.92
C LYS A 163 -16.37 -3.85 12.31
N ARG A 164 -16.91 -4.55 11.31
CA ARG A 164 -17.91 -5.62 11.49
C ARG A 164 -17.29 -7.02 11.34
N ALA A 165 -15.96 -7.12 11.29
CA ALA A 165 -15.31 -8.41 11.25
C ALA A 165 -15.58 -9.15 12.57
N GLU A 166 -16.02 -10.39 12.49
CA GLU A 166 -16.17 -11.27 13.66
C GLU A 166 -14.82 -11.88 14.06
N ALA A 167 -13.92 -12.01 13.09
CA ALA A 167 -12.56 -12.49 13.29
C ALA A 167 -11.62 -11.36 13.75
N PRO A 168 -10.58 -11.70 14.54
CA PRO A 168 -9.63 -10.71 15.02
C PRO A 168 -8.93 -9.97 13.88
N VAL A 169 -8.92 -8.65 13.96
CA VAL A 169 -8.13 -7.76 13.12
C VAL A 169 -6.83 -7.44 13.83
N ILE A 170 -5.73 -7.85 13.22
CA ILE A 170 -4.39 -7.80 13.76
C ILE A 170 -3.56 -6.87 12.88
N ALA A 171 -2.89 -5.89 13.46
CA ALA A 171 -1.90 -5.07 12.76
C ALA A 171 -0.50 -5.37 13.28
N VAL A 172 0.48 -5.32 12.39
CA VAL A 172 1.90 -5.30 12.76
C VAL A 172 2.41 -3.89 12.58
N SER A 173 3.01 -3.29 13.62
CA SER A 173 3.52 -1.93 13.53
C SER A 173 4.60 -1.81 12.45
N PRO A 174 4.53 -0.83 11.54
CA PRO A 174 5.61 -0.50 10.60
C PRO A 174 6.72 0.33 11.26
N LEU A 175 6.57 0.71 12.53
CA LEU A 175 7.48 1.59 13.28
C LEU A 175 8.23 0.79 14.35
N ILE A 176 9.51 1.14 14.53
CA ILE A 176 10.40 0.62 15.57
C ILE A 176 11.05 1.82 16.24
N GLY A 177 10.76 2.06 17.52
CA GLY A 177 11.35 3.20 18.26
C GLY A 177 10.95 4.56 17.66
N GLY A 178 9.74 4.66 17.11
CA GLY A 178 9.25 5.85 16.41
C GLY A 178 9.78 6.06 15.00
N LYS A 179 10.60 5.14 14.46
CA LYS A 179 11.12 5.23 13.08
C LYS A 179 10.48 4.17 12.19
N PRO A 180 10.09 4.50 10.95
CA PRO A 180 9.60 3.49 10.03
C PRO A 180 10.72 2.56 9.59
N PHE A 181 10.41 1.26 9.49
CA PHE A 181 11.35 0.27 8.96
C PHE A 181 11.85 0.64 7.55
N SER A 182 10.95 1.19 6.71
CA SER A 182 11.32 1.71 5.40
C SER A 182 10.34 2.78 4.91
N GLY A 183 10.79 3.57 3.92
CA GLY A 183 9.93 4.49 3.18
C GLY A 183 9.59 5.79 3.93
N PRO A 184 8.72 6.63 3.36
CA PRO A 184 8.50 8.00 3.83
C PRO A 184 7.45 8.13 4.94
N ALA A 185 7.11 7.05 5.67
CA ALA A 185 5.97 7.06 6.60
C ALA A 185 6.11 8.12 7.70
N GLY A 186 7.29 8.26 8.32
CA GLY A 186 7.54 9.27 9.34
C GLY A 186 7.28 10.69 8.82
N LYS A 187 7.83 11.02 7.65
CA LYS A 187 7.63 12.34 7.00
C LYS A 187 6.17 12.62 6.64
N LEU A 188 5.45 11.59 6.19
CA LEU A 188 4.02 11.71 5.88
C LEU A 188 3.20 11.92 7.15
N MET A 189 3.53 11.22 8.24
CA MET A 189 2.88 11.40 9.53
C MET A 189 3.13 12.81 10.08
N GLU A 190 4.37 13.26 10.11
CA GLU A 190 4.74 14.61 10.57
C GLU A 190 4.03 15.70 9.75
N GLY A 191 3.98 15.55 8.42
CA GLY A 191 3.27 16.47 7.55
C GLY A 191 1.75 16.50 7.74
N LEU A 192 1.19 15.50 8.41
CA LEU A 192 -0.23 15.43 8.83
C LEU A 192 -0.42 15.84 10.30
N GLY A 193 0.62 16.35 10.97
CA GLY A 193 0.57 16.71 12.39
C GLY A 193 0.58 15.49 13.33
N LEU A 194 0.90 14.30 12.83
CA LEU A 194 0.95 13.06 13.59
C LEU A 194 2.38 12.80 14.07
N LYS A 195 2.54 12.42 15.34
CA LYS A 195 3.81 11.93 15.86
C LYS A 195 4.12 10.55 15.27
N PRO A 196 5.29 10.30 14.66
CA PRO A 196 5.68 8.95 14.27
C PRO A 196 5.88 8.06 15.51
N SER A 197 4.92 7.20 15.82
CA SER A 197 5.02 6.24 16.92
C SER A 197 4.08 5.05 16.73
N THR A 198 4.42 3.91 17.32
CA THR A 198 3.55 2.72 17.33
C THR A 198 2.20 3.00 18.01
N LEU A 199 2.17 3.87 19.03
CA LEU A 199 0.92 4.36 19.63
C LEU A 199 0.03 5.07 18.60
N THR A 200 0.61 5.88 17.71
CA THR A 200 -0.14 6.54 16.63
C THR A 200 -0.77 5.54 15.67
N ILE A 201 -0.15 4.36 15.46
CA ILE A 201 -0.73 3.30 14.64
C ILE A 201 -1.99 2.73 15.31
N ALA A 202 -1.93 2.46 16.62
CA ALA A 202 -3.11 2.05 17.39
C ALA A 202 -4.23 3.10 17.28
N GLN A 203 -3.90 4.38 17.43
CA GLN A 203 -4.87 5.47 17.31
C GLN A 203 -5.50 5.56 15.91
N LEU A 204 -4.73 5.37 14.84
CA LEU A 204 -5.23 5.42 13.46
C LEU A 204 -6.20 4.27 13.14
N TYR A 205 -6.00 3.11 13.77
CA TYR A 205 -6.77 1.90 13.48
C TYR A 205 -7.78 1.52 14.58
N ARG A 206 -7.87 2.31 15.66
CA ARG A 206 -8.68 2.03 16.86
C ARG A 206 -10.13 1.63 16.62
N GLU A 207 -10.72 2.06 15.50
CA GLU A 207 -12.12 1.77 15.19
C GLU A 207 -12.36 0.30 14.81
N PHE A 208 -11.33 -0.45 14.45
CA PHE A 208 -11.46 -1.82 13.96
C PHE A 208 -10.32 -2.76 14.40
N LEU A 209 -9.34 -2.28 15.15
CA LEU A 209 -8.13 -3.04 15.49
C LEU A 209 -8.29 -3.74 16.83
N ASP A 210 -8.11 -5.06 16.87
CA ASP A 210 -8.17 -5.84 18.11
C ASP A 210 -6.78 -6.04 18.73
N ILE A 211 -5.77 -6.31 17.88
CA ILE A 211 -4.42 -6.66 18.32
C ILE A 211 -3.39 -5.85 17.54
N LEU A 212 -2.49 -5.16 18.25
CA LEU A 212 -1.30 -4.54 17.67
C LEU A 212 -0.04 -5.30 18.08
N VAL A 213 0.67 -5.83 17.10
CA VAL A 213 2.00 -6.42 17.26
C VAL A 213 3.06 -5.32 17.17
N VAL A 214 3.91 -5.22 18.18
CA VAL A 214 4.89 -4.14 18.35
C VAL A 214 6.29 -4.70 18.52
N ASP A 215 7.31 -3.96 18.10
CA ASP A 215 8.70 -4.34 18.35
C ASP A 215 9.06 -4.16 19.84
N ARG A 216 9.98 -4.98 20.35
CA ARG A 216 10.48 -4.93 21.74
C ARG A 216 10.98 -3.54 22.14
N VAL A 217 11.52 -2.75 21.21
CA VAL A 217 11.96 -1.36 21.46
C VAL A 217 10.81 -0.47 21.95
N ASP A 218 9.58 -0.77 21.56
CA ASP A 218 8.38 0.00 21.88
C ASP A 218 7.58 -0.57 23.07
N THR A 219 8.12 -1.53 23.83
CA THR A 219 7.45 -2.17 24.99
C THR A 219 6.87 -1.15 25.98
N LYS A 220 7.55 -0.01 26.19
CA LYS A 220 7.09 1.08 27.06
C LYS A 220 5.76 1.72 26.63
N LEU A 221 5.33 1.53 25.39
CA LEU A 221 4.06 2.04 24.87
C LEU A 221 2.88 1.08 25.14
N LYS A 222 3.14 -0.10 25.70
CA LYS A 222 2.14 -1.17 25.89
C LYS A 222 0.89 -0.68 26.61
N GLU A 223 1.06 -0.12 27.80
CA GLU A 223 -0.07 0.36 28.62
C GLU A 223 -0.89 1.44 27.88
N GLN A 224 -0.21 2.36 27.18
CA GLN A 224 -0.88 3.41 26.41
C GLN A 224 -1.69 2.85 25.22
N ILE A 225 -1.25 1.74 24.62
CA ILE A 225 -1.97 1.06 23.54
C ILE A 225 -3.16 0.30 24.10
N GLU A 226 -2.99 -0.40 25.23
CA GLU A 226 -4.07 -1.15 25.88
C GLU A 226 -5.18 -0.22 26.40
N ASN A 227 -4.84 1.01 26.82
CA ASN A 227 -5.81 2.06 27.15
C ASN A 227 -6.65 2.56 25.96
N LEU A 228 -6.36 2.13 24.73
CA LEU A 228 -7.17 2.38 23.54
C LEU A 228 -8.09 1.20 23.20
N ASP A 229 -8.27 0.26 24.12
CA ASP A 229 -8.99 -1.02 23.93
C ASP A 229 -8.35 -1.92 22.85
N VAL A 230 -7.03 -1.77 22.63
CA VAL A 230 -6.26 -2.58 21.67
C VAL A 230 -5.28 -3.47 22.43
N LYS A 231 -5.37 -4.79 22.26
CA LYS A 231 -4.40 -5.71 22.86
C LYS A 231 -3.01 -5.47 22.27
N CYS A 232 -2.01 -5.27 23.11
CA CYS A 232 -0.63 -5.08 22.67
C CYS A 232 0.19 -6.37 22.82
N MET A 233 0.80 -6.83 21.72
CA MET A 233 1.65 -8.02 21.67
C MET A 233 3.07 -7.62 21.28
N ILE A 234 4.06 -7.93 22.12
CA ILE A 234 5.48 -7.63 21.91
C ILE A 234 6.17 -8.76 21.12
#